data_AF-L8N4X7-F1
#
_entry.id   AF-L8N4X7-F1
#
_cell.length_a   1.000
_cell.length_b   1.000
_cell.length_c   1.000
_cell.angle_alpha   90.00
_cell.angle_beta   90.00
_cell.angle_gamma   90.00
#
_symmetry.space_group_name_H-M   'P 1'
#
loop_
_entity.id
_entity.type
_entity.pdbx_description
1 polymer ?
#
loop_
_entity_poly.entity_id
_entity_poly.type
_entity_poly.pdbx_seq_one_letter_code
_entity_poly.pdbx_strand_id
1 'polypeptide(L)'
;MLLAYLTLLARMFVIDHIGINAQPLVKAQGQEVTFFNEISKSLQPAKVCLPVPEDTSLPEPKSSHETQIVRSKTLGKVRVETSFINDEQEFRAMKMGSEMRFRIYRNEKLLYEEKTDQRLFEERFYRIPFSIVYSNKDNEPEVIMPTKKEKDNHFGFFKDVFKYDEGCQSYALSKSQPSYYDSISPKLDYDVVETKSYGNLTIKVIYQHPEGIYGTYVISKPRLQFIQWEEIVLDEIFEESGINGYSKVDFGIKFFDLEGSGDVNTVISFHRGGLACCDYWQTYYFDNEKQIFDKYSFKRSREETFDIRDLDGDGSAEIVRSGLVFKSYFGSQRPILIQKLSNGKIIDVTRRFPEIIRENSYRTLERINLILGKVERLKRNVNPPKNIDEEMDRNYYKAGGFNREIQDLLVAYLANKYMLGEGEEGWEFVDRVYREADRLVFFYRLSMYLRAGGFSD
;
A
#
# COMPACT_ATOMS: atom_id res chain seq x y z
N MET A 1 31.37 -37.40 17.77
CA MET A 1 31.51 -38.74 17.16
C MET A 1 31.08 -39.80 18.18
N LEU A 2 29.80 -39.73 18.63
CA LEU A 2 29.23 -40.61 19.65
C LEU A 2 27.69 -40.68 19.53
N LEU A 3 27.18 -40.69 18.29
CA LEU A 3 25.74 -40.78 18.01
C LEU A 3 25.41 -41.72 16.83
N ALA A 4 26.31 -42.66 16.52
CA ALA A 4 26.17 -43.61 15.40
C ALA A 4 26.18 -45.09 15.84
N TYR A 5 26.08 -45.39 17.13
CA TYR A 5 26.21 -46.77 17.65
C TYR A 5 24.92 -47.38 18.23
N LEU A 6 23.79 -46.66 18.18
CA LEU A 6 22.54 -47.08 18.84
C LEU A 6 21.48 -47.71 17.93
N THR A 7 21.79 -47.96 16.65
CA THR A 7 20.83 -48.54 15.68
C THR A 7 21.14 -49.96 15.21
N LEU A 8 22.12 -50.66 15.79
CA LEU A 8 22.55 -51.97 15.26
C LEU A 8 22.49 -53.18 16.21
N LEU A 9 21.93 -53.05 17.42
CA LEU A 9 21.80 -54.18 18.36
C LEU A 9 20.35 -54.63 18.67
N ALA A 10 19.33 -54.08 17.99
CA ALA A 10 17.93 -54.47 18.20
C ALA A 10 17.43 -55.55 17.20
N ARG A 11 18.33 -56.26 16.52
CA ARG A 11 17.99 -57.43 15.70
C ARG A 11 18.95 -58.57 16.03
N MET A 12 18.65 -59.32 17.08
CA MET A 12 19.01 -60.72 17.25
C MET A 12 18.50 -61.14 18.63
N PHE A 13 17.41 -61.90 18.67
CA PHE A 13 17.19 -63.09 19.51
C PHE A 13 15.71 -63.47 19.46
N VAL A 14 15.42 -64.42 18.58
CA VAL A 14 14.25 -65.30 18.62
C VAL A 14 14.75 -66.60 19.23
N ILE A 15 14.23 -67.01 20.40
CA ILE A 15 14.21 -68.40 20.86
C ILE A 15 12.92 -68.65 21.66
N ASP A 16 12.23 -69.71 21.27
CA ASP A 16 11.01 -70.27 21.86
C ASP A 16 11.23 -70.96 23.23
N HIS A 17 10.14 -70.98 24.01
CA HIS A 17 9.74 -71.93 25.06
C HIS A 17 10.80 -72.59 25.95
N ILE A 18 10.99 -72.04 27.17
CA ILE A 18 11.05 -72.83 28.42
C ILE A 18 10.35 -72.02 29.53
N GLY A 19 9.35 -72.65 30.17
CA GLY A 19 8.65 -72.08 31.31
C GLY A 19 9.52 -72.04 32.56
N ILE A 20 9.70 -70.85 33.13
CA ILE A 20 10.05 -70.67 34.54
C ILE A 20 9.14 -69.58 35.11
N ASN A 21 8.50 -69.95 36.21
CA ASN A 21 7.59 -69.16 37.01
C ASN A 21 8.36 -67.98 37.64
N ALA A 22 8.12 -66.76 37.17
CA ALA A 22 8.59 -65.54 37.83
C ALA A 22 7.36 -64.69 38.20
N GLN A 23 7.11 -64.58 39.50
CA GLN A 23 6.11 -63.69 40.07
C GLN A 23 6.38 -62.24 39.63
N PRO A 24 5.33 -61.41 39.44
CA PRO A 24 5.51 -60.05 38.97
C PRO A 24 6.08 -59.16 40.08
N LEU A 25 7.34 -58.74 39.93
CA LEU A 25 7.89 -57.57 40.62
C LEU A 25 7.41 -56.28 39.93
N VAL A 26 6.09 -56.13 39.79
CA VAL A 26 5.43 -54.93 39.25
C VAL A 26 4.83 -54.16 40.41
N LYS A 27 5.65 -53.43 41.16
CA LYS A 27 5.15 -52.43 42.12
C LYS A 27 6.11 -51.29 42.47
N ALA A 28 7.13 -51.03 41.64
CA ALA A 28 8.05 -49.90 41.86
C ALA A 28 8.15 -48.91 40.68
N GLN A 29 7.54 -49.18 39.52
CA GLN A 29 7.60 -48.25 38.36
C GLN A 29 6.54 -47.13 38.39
N GLY A 30 5.57 -47.18 39.31
CA GLY A 30 4.58 -46.11 39.46
C GLY A 30 5.13 -44.86 40.15
N GLN A 31 6.09 -45.03 41.08
CA GLN A 31 6.59 -43.94 41.93
C GLN A 31 7.67 -43.09 41.26
N GLU A 32 8.55 -43.69 40.45
CA GLU A 32 9.60 -42.93 39.71
C GLU A 32 9.00 -42.04 38.62
N VAL A 33 7.94 -42.48 37.93
CA VAL A 33 7.28 -41.67 36.88
C VAL A 33 6.53 -40.48 37.49
N THR A 34 5.94 -40.61 38.69
CA THR A 34 5.38 -39.47 39.42
C THR A 34 6.45 -38.49 39.89
N PHE A 35 7.59 -38.98 40.37
CA PHE A 35 8.67 -38.12 40.88
C PHE A 35 9.33 -37.28 39.78
N PHE A 36 9.59 -37.86 38.60
CA PHE A 36 10.09 -37.10 37.45
C PHE A 36 9.07 -36.10 36.90
N ASN A 37 7.77 -36.41 36.94
CA ASN A 37 6.72 -35.46 36.57
C ASN A 37 6.56 -34.31 37.57
N GLU A 38 6.77 -34.54 38.87
CA GLU A 38 6.77 -33.49 39.88
C GLU A 38 8.04 -32.62 39.86
N ILE A 39 9.21 -33.21 39.60
CA ILE A 39 10.45 -32.46 39.38
C ILE A 39 10.38 -31.64 38.08
N SER A 40 9.83 -32.20 37.00
CA SER A 40 9.59 -31.46 35.76
C SER A 40 8.62 -30.28 35.94
N LYS A 41 7.60 -30.42 36.79
CA LYS A 41 6.69 -29.32 37.15
C LYS A 41 7.36 -28.24 38.01
N SER A 42 8.25 -28.62 38.92
CA SER A 42 8.96 -27.67 39.80
C SER A 42 10.17 -26.99 39.15
N LEU A 43 10.70 -27.55 38.06
CA LEU A 43 11.77 -26.95 37.24
C LEU A 43 11.27 -26.13 36.05
N GLN A 44 9.95 -25.92 35.92
CA GLN A 44 9.49 -24.91 34.96
C GLN A 44 10.01 -23.55 35.43
N PRO A 45 10.76 -22.82 34.58
CA PRO A 45 11.27 -21.50 34.95
C PRO A 45 10.10 -20.66 35.43
N ALA A 46 10.28 -20.01 36.58
CA ALA A 46 9.26 -19.15 37.17
C ALA A 46 8.69 -18.25 36.07
N LYS A 47 7.38 -18.35 35.88
CA LYS A 47 6.68 -17.66 34.80
C LYS A 47 6.83 -16.16 35.00
N VAL A 48 7.66 -15.53 34.17
CA VAL A 48 7.88 -14.08 34.24
C VAL A 48 6.70 -13.40 33.55
N CYS A 49 5.79 -12.86 34.35
CA CYS A 49 4.70 -12.04 33.84
C CYS A 49 5.26 -10.68 33.37
N LEU A 50 4.92 -10.27 32.16
CA LEU A 50 5.17 -8.90 31.73
C LEU A 50 4.24 -7.96 32.52
N PRO A 51 4.75 -6.79 33.00
CA PRO A 51 3.90 -5.84 33.69
C PRO A 51 2.81 -5.34 32.75
N VAL A 52 1.61 -5.16 33.29
CA VAL A 52 0.52 -4.47 32.57
C VAL A 52 0.96 -3.02 32.39
N PRO A 53 1.09 -2.54 31.14
CA PRO A 53 1.53 -1.16 30.89
C PRO A 53 0.46 -0.17 31.33
N GLU A 54 0.89 1.03 31.71
CA GLU A 54 -0.01 2.17 31.86
C GLU A 54 -0.53 2.58 30.47
N ASP A 55 -1.81 2.95 30.39
CA ASP A 55 -2.41 3.43 29.16
C ASP A 55 -1.91 4.85 28.86
N THR A 56 -0.83 4.91 28.08
CA THR A 56 -0.21 6.17 27.67
C THR A 56 -0.92 6.71 26.42
N SER A 57 -0.91 8.03 26.24
CA SER A 57 -1.42 8.62 25.00
C SER A 57 -0.67 8.09 23.77
N LEU A 58 -1.40 7.99 22.66
CA LEU A 58 -0.82 7.68 21.36
C LEU A 58 0.10 8.82 20.93
N PRO A 59 1.12 8.56 20.08
CA PRO A 59 2.03 9.61 19.63
C PRO A 59 1.24 10.63 18.81
N GLU A 60 1.35 11.92 19.14
CA GLU A 60 0.66 13.00 18.42
C GLU A 60 1.55 13.59 17.32
N PRO A 61 0.98 13.99 16.17
CA PRO A 61 1.73 14.70 15.13
C PRO A 61 2.31 16.00 15.67
N LYS A 62 3.58 16.27 15.38
CA LYS A 62 4.31 17.47 15.81
C LYS A 62 4.28 18.59 14.75
N SER A 63 3.87 18.29 13.52
CA SER A 63 3.78 19.25 12.43
C SER A 63 2.58 18.97 11.52
N SER A 64 2.27 19.92 10.64
CA SER A 64 1.24 19.78 9.60
C SER A 64 1.58 18.75 8.52
N HIS A 65 2.85 18.36 8.41
CA HIS A 65 3.32 17.34 7.47
C HIS A 65 3.35 15.94 8.08
N GLU A 66 3.26 15.87 9.42
CA GLU A 66 3.15 14.62 10.14
C GLU A 66 1.70 14.17 10.21
N THR A 67 1.50 12.87 10.28
CA THR A 67 0.19 12.34 10.62
C THR A 67 0.26 11.07 11.43
N GLN A 68 -0.60 10.99 12.45
CA GLN A 68 -0.84 9.79 13.20
C GLN A 68 -1.71 8.84 12.37
N ILE A 69 -1.22 7.63 12.18
CA ILE A 69 -1.97 6.52 11.59
C ILE A 69 -2.23 5.54 12.71
N VAL A 70 -3.51 5.26 12.98
CA VAL A 70 -3.94 4.22 13.91
C VAL A 70 -4.68 3.15 13.14
N ARG A 71 -4.26 1.89 13.28
CA ARG A 71 -4.89 0.72 12.69
C ARG A 71 -5.28 -0.24 13.77
N SER A 72 -6.53 -0.65 13.82
CA SER A 72 -6.98 -1.66 14.79
C SER A 72 -7.78 -2.79 14.15
N LYS A 73 -7.68 -3.99 14.73
CA LYS A 73 -8.60 -5.11 14.49
C LYS A 73 -9.20 -5.55 15.81
N THR A 74 -10.46 -5.94 15.78
CA THR A 74 -11.16 -6.48 16.95
C THR A 74 -11.70 -7.87 16.64
N LEU A 75 -11.48 -8.82 17.55
CA LEU A 75 -12.08 -10.15 17.51
C LEU A 75 -12.57 -10.54 18.90
N GLY A 76 -13.90 -10.58 19.05
CA GLY A 76 -14.53 -10.82 20.35
C GLY A 76 -14.11 -9.76 21.37
N LYS A 77 -13.52 -10.20 22.48
CA LYS A 77 -13.03 -9.33 23.57
C LYS A 77 -11.64 -8.73 23.34
N VAL A 78 -10.97 -9.06 22.24
CA VAL A 78 -9.57 -8.70 21.99
C VAL A 78 -9.51 -7.66 20.88
N ARG A 79 -8.87 -6.53 21.16
CA ARG A 79 -8.58 -5.48 20.18
C ARG A 79 -7.07 -5.32 20.09
N VAL A 80 -6.53 -5.34 18.88
CA VAL A 80 -5.11 -5.12 18.63
C VAL A 80 -4.98 -3.85 17.81
N GLU A 81 -4.04 -3.00 18.18
CA GLU A 81 -3.84 -1.68 17.62
C GLU A 81 -2.37 -1.49 17.28
N THR A 82 -2.12 -0.87 16.14
CA THR A 82 -0.82 -0.30 15.82
C THR A 82 -0.99 1.19 15.55
N SER A 83 -0.10 1.99 16.08
CA SER A 83 -0.05 3.43 15.81
C SER A 83 1.35 3.87 15.43
N PHE A 84 1.48 4.80 14.50
CA PHE A 84 2.75 5.44 14.19
C PHE A 84 2.52 6.85 13.63
N ILE A 85 3.53 7.70 13.73
CA ILE A 85 3.58 8.97 13.01
C ILE A 85 4.19 8.73 11.64
N ASN A 86 3.59 9.29 10.60
CA ASN A 86 4.10 9.28 9.24
C ASN A 86 4.39 10.71 8.81
N ASP A 87 5.63 10.99 8.41
CA ASP A 87 6.06 12.29 7.89
C ASP A 87 6.20 12.14 6.37
N GLU A 88 5.19 12.57 5.59
CA GLU A 88 5.18 12.22 4.17
C GLU A 88 4.60 13.29 3.22
N GLN A 89 5.48 13.87 2.41
CA GLN A 89 5.14 14.71 1.27
C GLN A 89 4.68 13.90 0.04
N GLU A 90 5.20 12.69 -0.19
CA GLU A 90 4.82 11.85 -1.35
C GLU A 90 3.67 10.88 -1.04
N PHE A 91 2.85 10.46 -2.01
CA PHE A 91 1.64 9.63 -1.77
C PHE A 91 1.91 8.12 -1.61
N ARG A 92 3.15 7.66 -1.76
CA ARG A 92 3.47 6.23 -1.92
C ARG A 92 4.67 5.74 -1.12
N ALA A 93 5.32 6.59 -0.34
CA ALA A 93 6.57 6.29 0.34
C ALA A 93 6.40 6.40 1.87
N MET A 94 5.63 5.47 2.47
CA MET A 94 5.48 5.37 3.94
C MET A 94 6.83 5.21 4.61
N LYS A 95 7.42 6.34 4.99
CA LYS A 95 8.55 6.38 5.91
C LYS A 95 7.95 6.38 7.30
N MET A 96 7.72 5.19 7.84
CA MET A 96 7.24 5.05 9.22
C MET A 96 8.10 5.91 10.16
N GLY A 97 7.51 6.63 11.10
CA GLY A 97 8.29 7.32 12.11
C GLY A 97 8.99 6.33 13.04
N SER A 98 9.98 6.79 13.79
CA SER A 98 10.68 6.01 14.81
C SER A 98 9.81 5.66 16.04
N GLU A 99 8.54 6.04 16.06
CA GLU A 99 7.63 5.94 17.20
C GLU A 99 6.43 5.02 16.92
N MET A 100 6.69 3.79 16.41
CA MET A 100 5.61 2.81 16.25
C MET A 100 5.26 2.16 17.60
N ARG A 101 3.96 2.07 17.89
CA ARG A 101 3.41 1.35 19.04
C ARG A 101 2.55 0.21 18.56
N PHE A 102 2.66 -0.93 19.24
CA PHE A 102 1.79 -2.08 19.10
C PHE A 102 1.13 -2.36 20.44
N ARG A 103 -0.20 -2.43 20.47
CA ARG A 103 -0.99 -2.55 21.69
C ARG A 103 -1.99 -3.69 21.57
N ILE A 104 -2.16 -4.46 22.64
CA ILE A 104 -3.20 -5.48 22.77
C ILE A 104 -4.10 -5.11 23.94
N TYR A 105 -5.38 -4.97 23.66
CA TYR A 105 -6.43 -4.69 24.61
C TYR A 105 -7.31 -5.94 24.79
N ARG A 106 -7.82 -6.13 26.00
CA ARG A 106 -8.86 -7.12 26.32
C ARG A 106 -9.95 -6.46 27.16
N ASN A 107 -11.19 -6.51 26.70
CA ASN A 107 -12.32 -5.77 27.30
C ASN A 107 -11.97 -4.28 27.49
N GLU A 108 -11.41 -3.65 26.45
CA GLU A 108 -10.90 -2.26 26.46
C GLU A 108 -9.80 -1.93 27.47
N LYS A 109 -9.28 -2.91 28.22
CA LYS A 109 -8.12 -2.71 29.09
C LYS A 109 -6.83 -3.00 28.32
N LEU A 110 -5.89 -2.06 28.31
CA LEU A 110 -4.56 -2.27 27.73
C LEU A 110 -3.80 -3.32 28.56
N LEU A 111 -3.37 -4.40 27.91
CA LEU A 111 -2.69 -5.52 28.57
C LEU A 111 -1.28 -5.80 28.03
N TYR A 112 -0.93 -5.23 26.89
CA TYR A 112 0.38 -5.33 26.29
C TYR A 112 0.65 -4.09 25.45
N GLU A 113 1.85 -3.54 25.57
CA GLU A 113 2.36 -2.48 24.73
C GLU A 113 3.81 -2.77 24.39
N GLU A 114 4.15 -2.68 23.12
CA GLU A 114 5.52 -2.69 22.64
C GLU A 114 5.78 -1.41 21.84
N LYS A 115 6.83 -0.70 22.22
CA LYS A 115 7.42 0.37 21.40
C LYS A 115 8.48 -0.27 20.53
N THR A 116 8.32 -0.15 19.21
CA THR A 116 9.20 -0.83 18.26
C THR A 116 9.83 0.14 17.28
N ASP A 117 11.11 -0.08 16.97
CA ASP A 117 11.80 0.63 15.90
C ASP A 117 11.35 0.06 14.55
N GLN A 118 11.30 0.90 13.51
CA GLN A 118 10.83 0.57 12.15
C GLN A 118 11.41 -0.73 11.59
N ARG A 119 12.61 -1.14 12.04
CA ARG A 119 13.39 -2.26 11.48
C ARG A 119 12.67 -3.61 11.52
N LEU A 120 11.64 -3.78 12.37
CA LEU A 120 10.86 -5.02 12.41
C LEU A 120 9.88 -5.15 11.24
N PHE A 121 9.55 -4.06 10.54
CA PHE A 121 8.63 -4.05 9.41
C PHE A 121 9.39 -3.68 8.13
N GLU A 122 9.42 -4.59 7.16
CA GLU A 122 10.00 -4.26 5.85
C GLU A 122 9.15 -3.17 5.19
N GLU A 123 9.77 -2.21 4.50
CA GLU A 123 9.07 -1.19 3.69
C GLU A 123 8.03 -1.81 2.75
N ARG A 124 8.21 -3.08 2.34
CA ARG A 124 7.26 -3.80 1.47
C ARG A 124 6.02 -4.32 2.20
N PHE A 125 6.02 -4.39 3.53
CA PHE A 125 4.87 -4.77 4.36
C PHE A 125 4.20 -3.53 4.93
N TYR A 126 3.70 -2.68 4.05
CA TYR A 126 2.71 -1.65 4.36
C TYR A 126 1.36 -2.21 4.94
N ARG A 127 1.33 -3.48 5.39
CA ARG A 127 0.16 -4.22 5.88
C ARG A 127 -0.13 -3.82 7.33
N ILE A 128 -1.34 -4.15 7.82
CA ILE A 128 -1.51 -4.39 9.26
C ILE A 128 -0.69 -5.62 9.56
N PRO A 129 0.42 -5.53 10.30
CA PRO A 129 1.31 -6.65 10.49
C PRO A 129 0.79 -7.47 11.67
N PHE A 130 -0.50 -7.80 11.69
CA PHE A 130 -1.00 -8.75 12.65
C PHE A 130 -2.30 -9.39 12.20
N SER A 131 -2.47 -10.61 12.66
CA SER A 131 -3.71 -11.37 12.56
C SER A 131 -4.18 -11.70 13.98
N ILE A 132 -5.48 -11.65 14.20
CA ILE A 132 -6.10 -12.17 15.42
C ILE A 132 -6.83 -13.43 15.00
N VAL A 133 -6.52 -14.57 15.64
CA VAL A 133 -7.13 -15.87 15.28
C VAL A 133 -7.62 -16.55 16.54
N TYR A 134 -8.75 -17.26 16.47
CA TYR A 134 -9.14 -18.13 17.57
C TYR A 134 -8.18 -19.32 17.66
N SER A 135 -7.66 -19.60 18.86
CA SER A 135 -6.98 -20.85 19.11
C SER A 135 -8.00 -22.00 19.05
N ASN A 136 -7.70 -23.06 18.29
CA ASN A 136 -8.59 -24.21 18.12
C ASN A 136 -8.93 -24.96 19.43
N LYS A 137 -8.26 -24.65 20.55
CA LYS A 137 -8.41 -25.40 21.82
C LYS A 137 -9.33 -24.72 22.82
N ASP A 138 -9.23 -23.39 22.96
CA ASP A 138 -9.78 -22.69 24.13
C ASP A 138 -10.72 -21.53 23.78
N ASN A 139 -11.00 -21.31 22.48
CA ASN A 139 -11.80 -20.17 21.98
C ASN A 139 -11.27 -18.79 22.44
N GLU A 140 -10.01 -18.73 22.87
CA GLU A 140 -9.31 -17.50 23.20
C GLU A 140 -8.56 -17.00 21.96
N PRO A 141 -8.70 -15.70 21.60
CA PRO A 141 -7.97 -15.14 20.49
C PRO A 141 -6.46 -15.06 20.77
N GLU A 142 -5.66 -15.61 19.85
CA GLU A 142 -4.21 -15.43 19.75
C GLU A 142 -3.92 -14.26 18.82
N VAL A 143 -2.91 -13.45 19.18
CA VAL A 143 -2.45 -12.36 18.34
C VAL A 143 -1.15 -12.78 17.68
N ILE A 144 -1.12 -12.77 16.35
CA ILE A 144 0.03 -13.17 15.56
C ILE A 144 0.62 -11.92 14.91
N MET A 145 1.86 -11.60 15.22
CA MET A 145 2.61 -10.47 14.65
C MET A 145 3.78 -11.02 13.81
N PRO A 146 3.87 -10.75 12.50
CA PRO A 146 5.08 -11.00 11.74
C PRO A 146 6.18 -10.05 12.22
N THR A 147 7.34 -10.61 12.52
CA THR A 147 8.51 -9.86 12.94
C THR A 147 9.71 -10.20 12.08
N LYS A 148 10.54 -9.22 11.79
CA LYS A 148 11.83 -9.44 11.14
C LYS A 148 12.89 -9.63 12.22
N LYS A 149 13.60 -10.76 12.20
CA LYS A 149 14.71 -10.96 13.13
C LYS A 149 15.99 -11.09 12.32
N GLU A 150 16.98 -10.29 12.71
CA GLU A 150 18.33 -10.43 12.21
C GLU A 150 19.00 -11.54 13.00
N LYS A 151 19.34 -12.63 12.32
CA LYS A 151 20.12 -13.70 12.91
C LYS A 151 21.22 -14.07 11.92
N ASP A 152 22.47 -13.92 12.34
CA ASP A 152 23.65 -14.37 11.59
C ASP A 152 23.72 -13.80 10.15
N ASN A 153 23.48 -12.50 9.96
CA ASN A 153 23.43 -11.80 8.66
C ASN A 153 22.38 -12.34 7.67
N HIS A 154 21.43 -13.16 8.12
CA HIS A 154 20.29 -13.60 7.32
C HIS A 154 19.01 -12.97 7.86
N PHE A 155 18.28 -12.30 6.96
CA PHE A 155 16.97 -11.78 7.28
C PHE A 155 15.93 -12.90 7.14
N GLY A 156 15.47 -13.41 8.27
CA GLY A 156 14.35 -14.34 8.34
C GLY A 156 13.06 -13.61 8.71
N PHE A 157 11.95 -13.98 8.08
CA PHE A 157 10.62 -13.61 8.54
C PHE A 157 10.20 -14.56 9.66
N PHE A 158 9.75 -14.01 10.79
CA PHE A 158 9.22 -14.76 11.93
C PHE A 158 7.76 -14.38 12.14
N LYS A 159 7.04 -15.23 12.87
CA LYS A 159 5.73 -14.94 13.46
C LYS A 159 5.86 -15.06 14.97
N ASP A 160 5.62 -13.96 15.66
CA ASP A 160 5.51 -13.88 17.11
C ASP A 160 4.03 -14.06 17.48
N VAL A 161 3.74 -15.06 18.31
CA VAL A 161 2.39 -15.43 18.75
C VAL A 161 2.23 -15.01 20.20
N PHE A 162 1.32 -14.09 20.46
CA PHE A 162 0.95 -13.63 21.78
C PHE A 162 -0.32 -14.34 22.24
N LYS A 163 -0.30 -14.85 23.47
CA LYS A 163 -1.45 -15.50 24.10
C LYS A 163 -1.79 -14.81 25.40
N TYR A 164 -3.08 -14.75 25.71
CA TYR A 164 -3.54 -14.28 27.00
C TYR A 164 -3.19 -15.30 28.07
N ASP A 165 -2.69 -14.80 29.18
CA ASP A 165 -2.30 -15.60 30.32
C ASP A 165 -3.15 -15.25 31.54
N GLU A 166 -4.02 -16.17 31.97
CA GLU A 166 -4.90 -15.92 33.11
C GLU A 166 -4.12 -15.67 34.41
N GLY A 167 -2.99 -16.36 34.61
CA GLY A 167 -2.17 -16.21 35.81
C GLY A 167 -1.48 -14.85 35.90
N CYS A 168 -1.15 -14.26 34.74
CA CYS A 168 -0.52 -12.94 34.67
C CYS A 168 -1.52 -11.79 34.42
N GLN A 169 -2.76 -12.10 34.03
CA GLN A 169 -3.73 -11.14 33.53
C GLN A 169 -3.18 -10.25 32.41
N SER A 170 -2.29 -10.79 31.57
CA SER A 170 -1.63 -10.05 30.48
C SER A 170 -1.40 -10.93 29.26
N TYR A 171 -1.05 -10.32 28.13
CA TYR A 171 -0.58 -11.06 26.96
C TYR A 171 0.93 -11.25 27.03
N ALA A 172 1.39 -12.46 26.71
CA ALA A 172 2.81 -12.78 26.65
C ALA A 172 3.17 -13.45 25.33
N LEU A 173 4.41 -13.25 24.88
CA LEU A 173 4.96 -13.95 23.73
C LEU A 173 5.03 -15.45 24.04
N SER A 174 4.14 -16.22 23.44
CA SER A 174 4.05 -17.67 23.63
C SER A 174 5.02 -18.42 22.72
N LYS A 175 5.17 -17.97 21.47
CA LYS A 175 6.05 -18.63 20.49
C LYS A 175 6.59 -17.62 19.49
N SER A 176 7.85 -17.78 19.13
CA SER A 176 8.44 -17.16 17.93
C SER A 176 8.88 -18.27 16.99
N GLN A 177 8.43 -18.25 15.74
CA GLN A 177 8.79 -19.28 14.76
C GLN A 177 9.03 -18.69 13.37
N PRO A 178 9.91 -19.31 12.55
CA PRO A 178 10.06 -18.91 11.15
C PRO A 178 8.71 -18.92 10.43
N SER A 179 8.44 -17.84 9.72
CA SER A 179 7.27 -17.68 8.88
C SER A 179 7.49 -18.42 7.56
N TYR A 180 7.18 -19.71 7.52
CA TYR A 180 6.81 -20.32 6.23
C TYR A 180 5.43 -19.75 5.86
N TYR A 181 5.21 -19.47 4.57
CA TYR A 181 3.95 -18.92 4.03
C TYR A 181 2.80 -19.93 4.24
N ASP A 182 2.34 -20.13 5.47
CA ASP A 182 1.12 -20.87 5.76
C ASP A 182 -0.05 -19.96 5.36
N SER A 183 -0.54 -20.21 4.15
CA SER A 183 -1.49 -19.38 3.42
C SER A 183 -2.95 -19.73 3.73
N ILE A 184 -3.29 -19.98 4.99
CA ILE A 184 -4.68 -20.26 5.37
C ILE A 184 -4.93 -19.72 6.79
N SER A 185 -5.34 -18.46 6.90
CA SER A 185 -6.13 -18.03 8.07
C SER A 185 -7.58 -18.39 7.82
N PRO A 186 -8.34 -18.83 8.85
CA PRO A 186 -9.78 -18.95 8.72
C PRO A 186 -10.38 -17.58 8.38
N LYS A 187 -11.40 -17.57 7.53
CA LYS A 187 -12.18 -16.38 7.15
C LYS A 187 -12.77 -15.76 8.41
N LEU A 188 -12.11 -14.72 8.93
CA LEU A 188 -12.56 -13.98 10.10
C LEU A 188 -13.06 -12.62 9.64
N ASP A 189 -14.32 -12.32 9.97
CA ASP A 189 -14.92 -11.01 9.78
C ASP A 189 -14.45 -10.12 10.93
N TYR A 190 -13.43 -9.30 10.69
CA TYR A 190 -13.02 -8.24 11.60
C TYR A 190 -13.16 -6.89 10.90
N ASP A 191 -13.58 -5.89 11.68
CA ASP A 191 -13.54 -4.51 11.24
C ASP A 191 -12.10 -4.01 11.37
N VAL A 192 -11.60 -3.44 10.28
CA VAL A 192 -10.40 -2.64 10.25
C VAL A 192 -10.83 -1.19 10.36
N VAL A 193 -10.21 -0.47 11.29
CA VAL A 193 -10.35 0.98 11.39
C VAL A 193 -9.00 1.60 11.11
N GLU A 194 -8.90 2.40 10.05
CA GLU A 194 -7.76 3.27 9.79
C GLU A 194 -8.14 4.70 10.16
N THR A 195 -7.40 5.30 11.08
CA THR A 195 -7.64 6.69 11.51
C THR A 195 -6.46 7.56 11.12
N LYS A 196 -6.75 8.74 10.57
CA LYS A 196 -5.80 9.77 10.18
C LYS A 196 -6.30 11.13 10.67
N SER A 197 -5.48 11.86 11.42
CA SER A 197 -5.90 13.12 12.07
C SER A 197 -4.98 14.29 11.74
N TYR A 198 -5.56 15.48 11.62
CA TYR A 198 -4.88 16.77 11.42
C TYR A 198 -5.63 17.86 12.17
N GLY A 199 -4.97 18.54 13.12
CA GLY A 199 -5.62 19.51 13.99
C GLY A 199 -6.81 18.87 14.72
N ASN A 200 -7.99 19.46 14.54
CA ASN A 200 -9.26 18.98 15.08
C ASN A 200 -10.03 18.02 14.15
N LEU A 201 -9.52 17.77 12.94
CA LEU A 201 -10.15 16.88 11.95
C LEU A 201 -9.55 15.48 12.07
N THR A 202 -10.42 14.49 12.18
CA THR A 202 -10.08 13.06 12.22
C THR A 202 -10.89 12.33 11.17
N ILE A 203 -10.20 11.59 10.30
CA ILE A 203 -10.82 10.75 9.29
C ILE A 203 -10.67 9.31 9.71
N LYS A 204 -11.79 8.58 9.70
CA LYS A 204 -11.82 7.13 9.91
C LYS A 204 -12.28 6.43 8.64
N VAL A 205 -11.51 5.45 8.19
CA VAL A 205 -11.93 4.49 7.18
C VAL A 205 -12.16 3.16 7.89
N ILE A 206 -13.43 2.76 7.95
CA ILE A 206 -13.89 1.55 8.60
C ILE A 206 -14.26 0.56 7.51
N TYR A 207 -13.65 -0.62 7.53
CA TYR A 207 -13.91 -1.60 6.48
C TYR A 207 -13.72 -3.02 6.97
N GLN A 208 -14.48 -3.93 6.37
CA GLN A 208 -14.31 -5.36 6.62
C GLN A 208 -13.34 -5.93 5.61
N HIS A 209 -12.46 -6.79 6.11
CA HIS A 209 -11.48 -7.46 5.30
C HIS A 209 -11.78 -8.97 5.27
N PRO A 210 -12.76 -9.42 4.48
CA PRO A 210 -12.87 -10.85 4.18
C PRO A 210 -11.59 -11.27 3.47
N GLU A 211 -10.76 -12.08 4.12
CA GLU A 211 -9.64 -12.73 3.43
C GLU A 211 -10.21 -13.46 2.21
N GLY A 212 -9.83 -13.01 1.02
CA GLY A 212 -10.27 -13.64 -0.22
C GLY A 212 -9.45 -14.89 -0.50
N ILE A 213 -10.07 -15.80 -1.23
CA ILE A 213 -9.43 -17.03 -1.70
C ILE A 213 -8.32 -16.62 -2.69
N TYR A 214 -7.11 -17.16 -2.52
CA TYR A 214 -5.96 -16.94 -3.42
C TYR A 214 -5.34 -15.52 -3.40
N GLY A 215 -5.35 -14.83 -2.25
CA GLY A 215 -4.64 -13.54 -2.11
C GLY A 215 -5.32 -12.37 -2.82
N THR A 216 -6.56 -12.56 -3.29
CA THR A 216 -7.44 -11.46 -3.66
C THR A 216 -8.01 -10.84 -2.39
N TYR A 217 -7.98 -9.51 -2.31
CA TYR A 217 -8.51 -8.76 -1.19
C TYR A 217 -9.83 -8.16 -1.63
N VAL A 218 -10.91 -8.54 -0.97
CA VAL A 218 -12.22 -7.90 -1.16
C VAL A 218 -12.45 -7.05 0.06
N ILE A 219 -12.59 -5.74 -0.11
CA ILE A 219 -13.09 -4.88 0.95
C ILE A 219 -14.55 -4.61 0.67
N SER A 220 -15.43 -5.06 1.56
CA SER A 220 -16.87 -4.81 1.42
C SER A 220 -17.26 -3.53 2.14
N LYS A 221 -17.92 -2.61 1.40
CA LYS A 221 -18.59 -1.41 1.92
C LYS A 221 -17.71 -0.57 2.87
N PRO A 222 -16.54 -0.10 2.41
CA PRO A 222 -15.71 0.75 3.24
C PRO A 222 -16.50 2.03 3.58
N ARG A 223 -16.63 2.30 4.87
CA ARG A 223 -17.32 3.44 5.45
C ARG A 223 -16.30 4.49 5.84
N LEU A 224 -16.57 5.73 5.49
CA LEU A 224 -15.71 6.87 5.71
C LEU A 224 -16.41 7.83 6.66
N GLN A 225 -15.73 8.21 7.73
CA GLN A 225 -16.21 9.19 8.69
C GLN A 225 -15.24 10.35 8.79
N PHE A 226 -15.76 11.58 8.73
CA PHE A 226 -15.03 12.78 9.12
C PHE A 226 -15.56 13.22 10.48
N ILE A 227 -14.64 13.39 11.41
CA ILE A 227 -14.93 13.78 12.79
C ILE A 227 -14.20 15.09 13.03
N GLN A 228 -14.95 16.16 13.29
CA GLN A 228 -14.39 17.49 13.55
C GLN A 228 -14.90 17.97 14.91
N TRP A 229 -13.99 18.36 15.80
CA TRP A 229 -14.34 18.71 17.19
C TRP A 229 -15.19 17.63 17.89
N GLU A 230 -14.83 16.36 17.72
CA GLU A 230 -15.54 15.20 18.28
C GLU A 230 -16.94 14.93 17.69
N GLU A 231 -17.42 15.74 16.74
CA GLU A 231 -18.68 15.52 16.05
C GLU A 231 -18.46 14.87 14.69
N ILE A 232 -19.29 13.89 14.34
CA ILE A 232 -19.27 13.26 13.01
C ILE A 232 -19.93 14.22 12.02
N VAL A 233 -19.14 14.82 11.14
CA VAL A 233 -19.57 15.81 10.12
C VAL A 233 -19.73 15.20 8.72
N LEU A 234 -19.16 14.02 8.49
CA LEU A 234 -19.46 13.17 7.32
C LEU A 234 -19.50 11.72 7.76
N ASP A 235 -20.46 10.96 7.25
CA ASP A 235 -20.53 9.52 7.44
C ASP A 235 -21.15 8.84 6.21
N GLU A 236 -20.32 8.22 5.36
CA GLU A 236 -20.79 7.62 4.13
C GLU A 236 -20.11 6.29 3.81
N ILE A 237 -20.82 5.42 3.08
CA ILE A 237 -20.20 4.28 2.40
C ILE A 237 -19.74 4.79 1.05
N PHE A 238 -18.43 4.97 0.86
CA PHE A 238 -17.95 5.60 -0.38
C PHE A 238 -17.77 4.61 -1.55
N GLU A 239 -17.87 3.29 -1.31
CA GLU A 239 -17.86 2.27 -2.37
C GLU A 239 -18.79 1.09 -2.02
N GLU A 240 -20.07 1.20 -2.38
CA GLU A 240 -21.10 0.21 -2.04
C GLU A 240 -20.81 -1.18 -2.60
N SER A 241 -20.24 -1.25 -3.80
CA SER A 241 -19.93 -2.52 -4.48
C SER A 241 -18.69 -3.22 -3.91
N GLY A 242 -18.00 -2.56 -2.97
CA GLY A 242 -16.73 -3.00 -2.46
C GLY A 242 -15.57 -2.75 -3.42
N ILE A 243 -14.38 -2.90 -2.86
CA ILE A 243 -13.11 -2.76 -3.55
C ILE A 243 -12.56 -4.17 -3.70
N ASN A 244 -12.66 -4.72 -4.91
CA ASN A 244 -11.95 -5.94 -5.28
C ASN A 244 -10.55 -5.56 -5.75
N GLY A 245 -9.53 -6.19 -5.18
CA GLY A 245 -8.16 -6.04 -5.63
C GLY A 245 -7.41 -7.36 -5.69
N TYR A 246 -6.71 -7.60 -6.79
CA TYR A 246 -5.63 -8.60 -6.84
C TYR A 246 -4.44 -8.21 -5.95
N SER A 247 -4.37 -6.93 -5.61
CA SER A 247 -3.38 -6.31 -4.75
C SER A 247 -4.06 -5.61 -3.57
N LYS A 248 -3.29 -5.49 -2.49
CA LYS A 248 -3.55 -4.72 -1.26
C LYS A 248 -4.39 -3.45 -1.54
N VAL A 249 -5.47 -3.26 -0.80
CA VAL A 249 -6.13 -1.95 -0.71
C VAL A 249 -5.48 -1.19 0.45
N ASP A 250 -4.99 0.00 0.14
CA ASP A 250 -4.41 0.93 1.10
C ASP A 250 -5.12 2.26 0.90
N PHE A 251 -5.59 2.86 1.99
CA PHE A 251 -6.20 4.18 1.95
C PHE A 251 -5.12 5.23 2.19
N GLY A 252 -4.60 5.80 1.10
CA GLY A 252 -3.72 6.96 1.18
C GLY A 252 -4.54 8.20 1.45
N ILE A 253 -4.74 8.52 2.73
CA ILE A 253 -5.39 9.77 3.15
C ILE A 253 -4.32 10.84 3.26
N LYS A 254 -4.57 12.05 2.76
CA LYS A 254 -3.70 13.21 2.90
C LYS A 254 -4.50 14.48 3.12
N PHE A 255 -3.83 15.48 3.66
CA PHE A 255 -4.37 16.77 4.04
C PHE A 255 -3.66 17.86 3.24
N PHE A 256 -4.42 18.70 2.55
CA PHE A 256 -3.92 19.83 1.74
C PHE A 256 -4.86 21.00 1.88
N ASP A 257 -4.34 22.22 1.97
CA ASP A 257 -5.15 23.41 1.73
C ASP A 257 -5.16 23.69 0.22
N LEU A 258 -6.26 23.40 -0.47
CA LEU A 258 -6.38 23.60 -1.93
C LEU A 258 -6.91 25.00 -2.28
N GLU A 259 -7.40 25.76 -1.30
CA GLU A 259 -7.99 27.09 -1.52
C GLU A 259 -7.18 28.22 -0.86
N GLY A 260 -6.15 27.91 -0.07
CA GLY A 260 -5.31 28.88 0.63
C GLY A 260 -6.05 29.56 1.79
N SER A 261 -7.07 28.89 2.31
CA SER A 261 -7.97 29.44 3.34
C SER A 261 -7.47 29.23 4.77
N GLY A 262 -6.49 28.35 4.96
CA GLY A 262 -6.10 27.79 6.25
C GLY A 262 -6.91 26.56 6.65
N ASP A 263 -8.07 26.32 6.02
CA ASP A 263 -8.85 25.11 6.20
C ASP A 263 -8.28 23.97 5.35
N VAL A 264 -8.16 22.79 5.97
CA VAL A 264 -7.57 21.63 5.30
C VAL A 264 -8.62 20.84 4.53
N ASN A 265 -8.37 20.67 3.24
CA ASN A 265 -9.04 19.69 2.40
C ASN A 265 -8.38 18.32 2.53
N THR A 266 -9.15 17.28 2.23
CA THR A 266 -8.74 15.90 2.40
C THR A 266 -8.71 15.18 1.06
N VAL A 267 -7.62 14.52 0.75
CA VAL A 267 -7.48 13.69 -0.44
C VAL A 267 -7.35 12.24 0.00
N ILE A 268 -8.30 11.41 -0.42
CA ILE A 268 -8.32 9.98 -0.16
C ILE A 268 -8.03 9.24 -1.44
N SER A 269 -6.96 8.45 -1.44
CA SER A 269 -6.58 7.60 -2.55
C SER A 269 -6.74 6.13 -2.15
N PHE A 270 -7.21 5.30 -3.08
CA PHE A 270 -7.31 3.87 -2.87
C PHE A 270 -7.11 3.10 -4.18
N HIS A 271 -6.45 1.96 -4.11
CA HIS A 271 -6.24 1.11 -5.28
C HIS A 271 -7.39 0.11 -5.42
N ARG A 272 -8.08 0.14 -6.56
CA ARG A 272 -9.07 -0.89 -6.93
C ARG A 272 -8.34 -1.88 -7.83
N GLY A 273 -7.77 -2.92 -7.21
CA GLY A 273 -6.87 -3.83 -7.90
C GLY A 273 -7.51 -4.58 -9.08
N GLY A 274 -6.71 -4.80 -10.11
CA GLY A 274 -7.08 -5.38 -11.40
C GLY A 274 -5.84 -5.54 -12.26
N LEU A 275 -5.78 -6.54 -13.15
CA LEU A 275 -4.66 -6.70 -14.09
C LEU A 275 -4.47 -5.49 -15.03
N ALA A 276 -5.47 -4.61 -15.14
CA ALA A 276 -5.50 -3.52 -16.13
C ALA A 276 -6.00 -2.13 -15.65
N CYS A 277 -6.45 -1.91 -14.40
CA CYS A 277 -6.99 -0.61 -13.90
C CYS A 277 -7.52 -0.77 -12.45
N CYS A 278 -7.51 0.21 -11.52
CA CYS A 278 -7.00 1.61 -11.52
C CYS A 278 -6.78 2.09 -10.06
N ASP A 279 -5.93 3.11 -9.87
CA ASP A 279 -5.93 3.93 -8.65
C ASP A 279 -7.13 4.88 -8.68
N TYR A 280 -7.88 4.96 -7.59
CA TYR A 280 -8.99 5.87 -7.41
C TYR A 280 -8.59 6.95 -6.43
N TRP A 281 -9.03 8.16 -6.72
CA TRP A 281 -8.72 9.34 -5.95
C TRP A 281 -10.00 10.12 -5.76
N GLN A 282 -10.30 10.37 -4.50
CA GLN A 282 -11.47 11.08 -4.05
C GLN A 282 -10.99 12.25 -3.21
N THR A 283 -11.20 13.45 -3.70
CA THR A 283 -10.93 14.66 -2.92
C THR A 283 -12.22 15.07 -2.23
N TYR A 284 -12.13 15.29 -0.92
CA TYR A 284 -13.14 15.92 -0.10
C TYR A 284 -12.65 17.32 0.26
N TYR A 285 -13.50 18.31 0.09
CA TYR A 285 -13.22 19.67 0.48
C TYR A 285 -14.35 20.16 1.39
N PHE A 286 -14.01 21.07 2.30
CA PHE A 286 -15.00 21.66 3.19
C PHE A 286 -15.66 22.82 2.47
N ASP A 287 -16.96 22.74 2.21
CA ASP A 287 -17.73 23.82 1.63
C ASP A 287 -18.12 24.79 2.76
N ASN A 288 -17.40 25.91 2.85
CA ASN A 288 -17.60 26.92 3.88
C ASN A 288 -19.00 27.56 3.83
N GLU A 289 -19.66 27.62 2.67
CA GLU A 289 -21.02 28.17 2.58
C GLU A 289 -22.05 27.18 3.15
N LYS A 290 -21.89 25.89 2.83
CA LYS A 290 -22.82 24.84 3.25
C LYS A 290 -22.49 24.26 4.63
N GLN A 291 -21.30 24.50 5.16
CA GLN A 291 -20.77 23.90 6.40
C GLN A 291 -20.80 22.36 6.36
N ILE A 292 -20.50 21.78 5.19
CA ILE A 292 -20.42 20.31 4.98
C ILE A 292 -19.20 19.97 4.13
N PHE A 293 -18.74 18.73 4.24
CA PHE A 293 -17.79 18.19 3.25
C PHE A 293 -18.52 17.87 1.95
N ASP A 294 -18.09 18.51 0.87
CA ASP A 294 -18.47 18.15 -0.49
C ASP A 294 -17.30 17.37 -1.13
N LYS A 295 -17.55 16.72 -2.27
CA LYS A 295 -16.57 15.80 -2.85
C LYS A 295 -16.45 15.93 -4.36
N TYR A 296 -15.21 15.81 -4.83
CA TYR A 296 -14.87 15.68 -6.23
C TYR A 296 -14.09 14.39 -6.46
N SER A 297 -14.66 13.51 -7.27
CA SER A 297 -14.05 12.22 -7.64
C SER A 297 -13.34 12.35 -8.98
N PHE A 298 -12.15 11.76 -9.09
CA PHE A 298 -11.62 11.44 -10.41
C PHE A 298 -11.04 10.03 -10.43
N LYS A 299 -11.29 9.34 -11.54
CA LYS A 299 -10.72 8.01 -11.78
C LYS A 299 -9.40 8.18 -12.51
N ARG A 300 -8.31 7.70 -11.91
CA ARG A 300 -6.97 7.77 -12.48
C ARG A 300 -6.67 6.50 -13.27
N SER A 301 -6.30 6.60 -14.55
CA SER A 301 -5.70 5.44 -15.23
C SER A 301 -4.27 5.17 -14.73
N ARG A 302 -3.74 3.96 -14.92
CA ARG A 302 -2.38 3.62 -14.45
C ARG A 302 -1.31 4.56 -15.02
N GLU A 303 -1.56 5.07 -16.22
CA GLU A 303 -0.67 5.92 -17.02
C GLU A 303 -0.78 7.41 -16.69
N GLU A 304 -1.82 7.84 -15.98
CA GLU A 304 -1.93 9.23 -15.55
C GLU A 304 -0.92 9.51 -14.46
N THR A 305 -0.23 10.64 -14.52
CA THR A 305 0.42 11.21 -13.34
C THR A 305 -0.59 12.01 -12.53
N PHE A 306 -0.40 12.05 -11.21
CA PHE A 306 -1.18 12.85 -10.28
C PHE A 306 -0.28 13.25 -9.12
N ASP A 307 -0.27 14.53 -8.81
CA ASP A 307 0.47 15.14 -7.72
C ASP A 307 -0.34 16.32 -7.19
N ILE A 308 -0.15 16.68 -5.92
CA ILE A 308 -0.76 17.85 -5.30
C ILE A 308 0.33 18.59 -4.56
N ARG A 309 0.55 19.84 -4.95
CA ARG A 309 1.58 20.70 -4.34
C ARG A 309 1.30 22.16 -4.68
N ASP A 310 1.71 23.03 -3.77
CA ASP A 310 1.73 24.48 -4.00
C ASP A 310 2.87 24.80 -4.98
N LEU A 311 2.50 25.18 -6.21
CA LEU A 311 3.45 25.41 -7.30
C LEU A 311 4.01 26.83 -7.32
N ASP A 312 3.28 27.81 -6.80
CA ASP A 312 3.67 29.23 -6.81
C ASP A 312 3.98 29.80 -5.43
N GLY A 313 3.82 29.01 -4.36
CA GLY A 313 4.09 29.39 -2.99
C GLY A 313 3.02 30.30 -2.39
N ASP A 314 1.81 30.31 -2.94
CA ASP A 314 0.71 31.16 -2.49
C ASP A 314 -0.06 30.59 -1.27
N GLY A 315 0.33 29.40 -0.81
CA GLY A 315 -0.29 28.70 0.31
C GLY A 315 -1.47 27.80 -0.09
N SER A 316 -1.86 27.79 -1.36
CA SER A 316 -2.90 26.92 -1.89
C SER A 316 -2.32 25.93 -2.89
N ALA A 317 -2.62 24.64 -2.70
CA ALA A 317 -2.01 23.61 -3.52
C ALA A 317 -2.75 23.38 -4.85
N GLU A 318 -1.98 23.25 -5.94
CA GLU A 318 -2.48 22.83 -7.24
C GLU A 318 -2.51 21.31 -7.40
N ILE A 319 -3.50 20.85 -8.15
CA ILE A 319 -3.62 19.48 -8.63
C ILE A 319 -2.89 19.38 -9.98
N VAL A 320 -1.76 18.68 -10.00
CA VAL A 320 -0.95 18.46 -11.20
C VAL A 320 -1.20 17.06 -11.73
N ARG A 321 -1.70 16.95 -12.95
CA ARG A 321 -1.97 15.65 -13.57
C ARG A 321 -1.65 15.60 -15.05
N SER A 322 -1.66 14.39 -15.57
CA SER A 322 -1.66 14.16 -17.01
C SER A 322 -3.05 14.44 -17.59
N GLY A 323 -3.15 15.35 -18.55
CA GLY A 323 -4.39 15.83 -19.16
C GLY A 323 -5.25 14.72 -19.74
N LEU A 324 -6.47 14.59 -19.22
CA LEU A 324 -7.42 13.50 -19.48
C LEU A 324 -8.24 13.65 -20.76
N VAL A 325 -8.01 14.70 -21.57
CA VAL A 325 -8.82 15.02 -22.75
C VAL A 325 -8.75 13.92 -23.83
N PHE A 326 -7.97 12.87 -23.59
CA PHE A 326 -7.67 11.89 -24.59
C PHE A 326 -7.66 10.45 -24.06
N LYS A 327 -8.64 9.67 -24.51
CA LYS A 327 -8.66 8.20 -24.38
C LYS A 327 -8.17 7.49 -25.64
N SER A 328 -7.93 8.18 -26.76
CA SER A 328 -7.87 7.53 -28.08
C SER A 328 -6.88 8.15 -29.09
N TYR A 329 -5.59 7.88 -28.92
CA TYR A 329 -4.75 7.50 -30.07
C TYR A 329 -4.15 6.16 -29.68
N PHE A 330 -3.19 6.12 -28.73
CA PHE A 330 -2.60 4.85 -28.27
C PHE A 330 -2.18 4.81 -26.79
N GLY A 331 -2.59 5.81 -25.99
CA GLY A 331 -2.81 5.66 -24.55
C GLY A 331 -1.63 5.96 -23.61
N SER A 332 -0.51 6.51 -24.10
CA SER A 332 0.71 6.54 -23.26
C SER A 332 1.18 7.90 -22.76
N GLN A 333 0.96 9.00 -23.49
CA GLN A 333 1.49 10.33 -23.15
C GLN A 333 0.44 11.42 -23.31
N ARG A 334 0.41 12.36 -22.36
CA ARG A 334 -0.63 13.36 -22.20
C ARG A 334 0.01 14.70 -21.85
N PRO A 335 -0.53 15.83 -22.33
CA PRO A 335 -0.04 17.14 -21.90
C PRO A 335 -0.23 17.29 -20.39
N ILE A 336 0.55 18.18 -19.78
CA ILE A 336 0.34 18.52 -18.37
C ILE A 336 -0.98 19.27 -18.21
N LEU A 337 -1.68 19.01 -17.12
CA LEU A 337 -2.89 19.71 -16.71
C LEU A 337 -2.75 20.08 -15.24
N ILE A 338 -2.78 21.38 -14.97
CA ILE A 338 -2.69 21.93 -13.63
C ILE A 338 -4.02 22.58 -13.30
N GLN A 339 -4.61 22.18 -12.20
CA GLN A 339 -5.93 22.64 -11.79
C GLN A 339 -5.89 23.18 -10.36
N LYS A 340 -6.76 24.14 -10.09
CA LYS A 340 -6.92 24.75 -8.76
C LYS A 340 -8.36 24.58 -8.31
N LEU A 341 -8.56 24.33 -7.01
CA LEU A 341 -9.88 24.44 -6.40
C LEU A 341 -10.13 25.92 -6.10
N SER A 342 -11.25 26.46 -6.56
CA SER A 342 -11.63 27.84 -6.28
C SER A 342 -13.14 27.94 -6.16
N ASN A 343 -13.60 28.33 -4.97
CA ASN A 343 -15.02 28.43 -4.62
C ASN A 343 -15.76 27.11 -4.91
N GLY A 344 -15.18 26.00 -4.44
CA GLY A 344 -15.73 24.65 -4.66
C GLY A 344 -15.68 24.14 -6.11
N LYS A 345 -15.03 24.86 -7.03
CA LYS A 345 -14.92 24.47 -8.44
C LYS A 345 -13.47 24.21 -8.84
N ILE A 346 -13.26 23.11 -9.55
CA ILE A 346 -11.98 22.82 -10.19
C ILE A 346 -11.86 23.64 -11.48
N ILE A 347 -10.86 24.51 -11.56
CA ILE A 347 -10.56 25.34 -12.73
C ILE A 347 -9.21 24.97 -13.33
N ASP A 348 -9.09 25.02 -14.65
CA ASP A 348 -7.81 24.84 -15.35
C ASP A 348 -6.98 26.12 -15.22
N VAL A 349 -5.81 25.98 -14.59
CA VAL A 349 -4.84 27.07 -14.38
C VAL A 349 -3.51 26.78 -15.06
N THR A 350 -3.44 25.78 -15.95
CA THR A 350 -2.21 25.27 -16.56
C THR A 350 -1.35 26.38 -17.15
N ARG A 351 -1.96 27.30 -17.90
CA ARG A 351 -1.27 28.42 -18.56
C ARG A 351 -0.63 29.44 -17.59
N ARG A 352 -0.95 29.40 -16.29
CA ARG A 352 -0.30 30.24 -15.27
C ARG A 352 1.09 29.72 -14.86
N PHE A 353 1.44 28.49 -15.24
CA PHE A 353 2.70 27.84 -14.87
C PHE A 353 3.56 27.52 -16.10
N PRO A 354 4.04 28.53 -16.85
CA PRO A 354 4.79 28.31 -18.09
C PRO A 354 6.07 27.51 -17.88
N GLU A 355 6.76 27.67 -16.75
CA GLU A 355 7.99 26.90 -16.49
C GLU A 355 7.71 25.40 -16.33
N ILE A 356 6.61 25.04 -15.67
CA ILE A 356 6.18 23.65 -15.52
C ILE A 356 5.75 23.05 -16.88
N ILE A 357 5.08 23.84 -17.73
CA ILE A 357 4.74 23.42 -19.10
C ILE A 357 6.03 23.21 -19.92
N ARG A 358 7.02 24.10 -19.82
CA ARG A 358 8.31 23.96 -20.52
C ARG A 358 9.07 22.74 -20.06
N GLU A 359 9.13 22.49 -18.75
CA GLU A 359 9.76 21.28 -18.19
C GLU A 359 9.08 20.01 -18.73
N ASN A 360 7.75 19.97 -18.73
CA ASN A 360 7.00 18.86 -19.30
C ASN A 360 7.31 18.68 -20.79
N SER A 361 7.29 19.77 -21.57
CA SER A 361 7.62 19.78 -23.00
C SER A 361 9.04 19.29 -23.28
N TYR A 362 10.01 19.68 -22.45
CA TYR A 362 11.39 19.23 -22.55
C TYR A 362 11.52 17.72 -22.31
N ARG A 363 10.88 17.19 -21.27
CA ARG A 363 10.82 15.73 -21.01
C ARG A 363 10.18 14.96 -22.16
N THR A 364 9.12 15.51 -22.74
CA THR A 364 8.48 14.93 -23.93
C THR A 364 9.46 14.91 -25.12
N LEU A 365 10.19 16.00 -25.35
CA LEU A 365 11.18 16.10 -26.43
C LEU A 365 12.35 15.12 -26.26
N GLU A 366 12.89 14.97 -25.05
CA GLU A 366 13.93 13.98 -24.75
C GLU A 366 13.46 12.56 -25.11
N ARG A 367 12.21 12.22 -24.77
CA ARG A 367 11.64 10.91 -25.08
C ARG A 367 11.40 10.71 -26.58
N ILE A 368 10.98 11.75 -27.31
CA ILE A 368 10.89 11.73 -28.78
C ILE A 368 12.26 11.40 -29.38
N ASN A 369 13.30 12.14 -28.98
CA ASN A 369 14.66 11.95 -29.50
C ASN A 369 15.21 10.55 -29.19
N LEU A 370 14.93 10.00 -28.01
CA LEU A 370 15.29 8.64 -27.63
C LEU A 370 14.67 7.60 -28.58
N ILE A 371 13.38 7.73 -28.87
CA ILE A 371 12.67 6.78 -29.74
C ILE A 371 13.10 6.92 -31.19
N LEU A 372 13.27 8.15 -31.69
CA LEU A 372 13.81 8.38 -33.04
C LEU A 372 15.18 7.74 -33.20
N GLY A 373 16.07 7.91 -32.22
CA GLY A 373 17.38 7.25 -32.21
C GLY A 373 17.29 5.72 -32.25
N LYS A 374 16.31 5.12 -31.55
CA LYS A 374 16.03 3.67 -31.64
C LYS A 374 15.57 3.27 -33.05
N VAL A 375 14.60 3.99 -33.59
CA VAL A 375 14.03 3.73 -34.93
C VAL A 375 15.11 3.85 -36.01
N GLU A 376 15.96 4.87 -35.98
CA GLU A 376 17.05 5.02 -36.94
C GLU A 376 18.06 3.89 -36.88
N ARG A 377 18.45 3.45 -35.65
CA ARG A 377 19.33 2.29 -35.49
C ARG A 377 18.71 1.03 -36.08
N LEU A 378 17.41 0.80 -35.87
CA LEU A 378 16.71 -0.36 -36.43
C LEU A 378 16.54 -0.28 -37.95
N LYS A 379 16.34 0.92 -38.52
CA LYS A 379 16.28 1.14 -39.98
C LYS A 379 17.64 0.86 -40.65
N ARG A 380 18.76 1.16 -39.98
CA ARG A 380 20.12 0.94 -40.52
C ARG A 380 20.68 -0.45 -40.26
N ASN A 381 20.28 -1.12 -39.17
CA ASN A 381 20.88 -2.37 -38.75
C ASN A 381 20.18 -3.59 -39.38
N VAL A 382 20.79 -4.12 -40.44
CA VAL A 382 20.32 -5.34 -41.13
C VAL A 382 20.69 -6.62 -40.37
N ASN A 383 21.67 -6.54 -39.46
CA ASN A 383 22.14 -7.72 -38.71
C ASN A 383 21.07 -8.21 -37.73
N PRO A 384 21.08 -9.51 -37.37
CA PRO A 384 20.20 -10.05 -36.33
C PRO A 384 20.43 -9.35 -34.97
N PRO A 385 19.39 -9.28 -34.11
CA PRO A 385 19.52 -8.71 -32.78
C PRO A 385 20.56 -9.49 -31.97
N LYS A 386 21.38 -8.78 -31.19
CA LYS A 386 22.47 -9.36 -30.40
C LYS A 386 22.02 -9.82 -29.01
N ASN A 387 20.89 -9.32 -28.54
CA ASN A 387 20.31 -9.62 -27.24
C ASN A 387 18.78 -9.51 -27.28
N ILE A 388 18.14 -9.91 -26.18
CA ILE A 388 16.68 -9.94 -26.08
C ILE A 388 16.03 -8.55 -26.17
N ASP A 389 16.70 -7.51 -25.68
CA ASP A 389 16.17 -6.14 -25.72
C ASP A 389 16.12 -5.61 -27.16
N GLU A 390 17.17 -5.86 -27.95
CA GLU A 390 17.20 -5.52 -29.39
C GLU A 390 16.17 -6.32 -30.19
N GLU A 391 15.93 -7.58 -29.81
CA GLU A 391 14.88 -8.40 -30.42
C GLU A 391 13.49 -7.85 -30.11
N MET A 392 13.23 -7.50 -28.85
CA MET A 392 11.99 -6.85 -28.42
C MET A 392 11.78 -5.52 -29.13
N ASP A 393 12.78 -4.64 -29.16
CA ASP A 393 12.72 -3.36 -29.88
C ASP A 393 12.44 -3.58 -31.39
N ARG A 394 13.07 -4.57 -32.02
CA ARG A 394 12.81 -4.91 -33.43
C ARG A 394 11.38 -5.40 -33.66
N ASN A 395 10.88 -6.29 -32.79
CA ASN A 395 9.52 -6.80 -32.89
C ASN A 395 8.50 -5.69 -32.65
N TYR A 396 8.74 -4.82 -31.67
CA TYR A 396 7.92 -3.65 -31.39
C TYR A 396 7.91 -2.66 -32.56
N TYR A 397 9.06 -2.40 -33.19
CA TYR A 397 9.17 -1.59 -34.40
C TYR A 397 8.37 -2.19 -35.57
N LYS A 398 8.53 -3.49 -35.86
CA LYS A 398 7.77 -4.18 -36.91
C LYS A 398 6.26 -4.14 -36.68
N ALA A 399 5.84 -4.15 -35.41
CA ALA A 399 4.44 -4.01 -35.02
C ALA A 399 3.92 -2.55 -35.07
N GLY A 400 4.73 -1.59 -35.52
CA GLY A 400 4.38 -0.16 -35.55
C GLY A 400 4.28 0.49 -34.17
N GLY A 401 4.82 -0.15 -33.13
CA GLY A 401 4.78 0.35 -31.76
C GLY A 401 5.40 1.74 -31.60
N PHE A 402 6.63 1.93 -32.10
CA PHE A 402 7.32 3.22 -32.01
C PHE A 402 6.62 4.35 -32.76
N ASN A 403 5.98 4.07 -33.90
CA ASN A 403 5.24 5.10 -34.64
C ASN A 403 4.08 5.64 -33.81
N ARG A 404 3.35 4.76 -33.12
CA ARG A 404 2.26 5.14 -32.21
C ARG A 404 2.75 5.91 -30.99
N GLU A 405 3.86 5.48 -30.41
CA GLU A 405 4.47 6.18 -29.27
C GLU A 405 4.96 7.59 -29.67
N ILE A 406 5.58 7.74 -30.84
CA ILE A 406 5.97 9.05 -31.37
C ILE A 406 4.74 9.95 -31.59
N GLN A 407 3.65 9.41 -32.15
CA GLN A 407 2.42 10.18 -32.34
C GLN A 407 1.87 10.71 -31.01
N ASP A 408 1.74 9.86 -29.98
CA ASP A 408 1.29 10.24 -28.64
C ASP A 408 2.17 11.36 -28.04
N LEU A 409 3.50 11.23 -28.19
CA LEU A 409 4.45 12.23 -27.70
C LEU A 409 4.37 13.56 -28.46
N LEU A 410 4.25 13.52 -29.79
CA LEU A 410 4.13 14.73 -30.61
C LEU A 410 2.83 15.48 -30.30
N VAL A 411 1.75 14.77 -30.02
CA VAL A 411 0.48 15.36 -29.55
C VAL A 411 0.69 16.12 -28.24
N ALA A 412 1.29 15.47 -27.23
CA ALA A 412 1.55 16.09 -25.93
C ALA A 412 2.50 17.29 -26.04
N TYR A 413 3.58 17.16 -26.82
CA TYR A 413 4.54 18.24 -27.09
C TYR A 413 3.86 19.45 -27.74
N LEU A 414 3.06 19.22 -28.78
CA LEU A 414 2.40 20.30 -29.50
C LEU A 414 1.34 20.99 -28.62
N ALA A 415 0.58 20.23 -27.83
CA ALA A 415 -0.37 20.81 -26.88
C ALA A 415 0.34 21.73 -25.87
N ASN A 416 1.48 21.30 -25.32
CA ASN A 416 2.30 22.14 -24.45
C ASN A 416 2.78 23.42 -25.16
N LYS A 417 3.23 23.32 -26.41
CA LYS A 417 3.61 24.48 -27.23
C LYS A 417 2.46 25.46 -27.43
N TYR A 418 1.25 24.99 -27.69
CA TYR A 418 0.06 25.85 -27.76
C TYR A 418 -0.25 26.54 -26.42
N MET A 419 -0.12 25.83 -25.29
CA MET A 419 -0.32 26.43 -23.97
C MET A 419 0.71 27.53 -23.66
N LEU A 420 1.90 27.47 -24.27
CA LEU A 420 2.96 28.48 -24.18
C LEU A 420 2.82 29.62 -25.21
N GLY A 421 1.87 29.54 -26.15
CA GLY A 421 1.76 30.47 -27.27
C GLY A 421 2.78 30.22 -28.40
N GLU A 422 3.44 29.06 -28.40
CA GLU A 422 4.52 28.65 -29.31
C GLU A 422 4.01 27.61 -30.35
N GLY A 423 2.72 27.65 -30.69
CA GLY A 423 2.07 26.64 -31.53
C GLY A 423 2.67 26.48 -32.93
N GLU A 424 3.11 27.57 -33.55
CA GLU A 424 3.73 27.56 -34.90
C GLU A 424 5.07 26.81 -34.89
N GLU A 425 5.97 27.14 -33.95
CA GLU A 425 7.24 26.42 -33.74
C GLU A 425 6.98 24.94 -33.45
N GLY A 426 5.94 24.64 -32.66
CA GLY A 426 5.48 23.29 -32.41
C GLY A 426 5.12 22.53 -33.69
N TRP A 427 4.36 23.14 -34.59
CA TRP A 427 3.99 22.52 -35.87
C TRP A 427 5.18 22.33 -36.80
N GLU A 428 6.10 23.30 -36.88
CA GLU A 428 7.34 23.13 -37.66
C GLU A 428 8.15 21.93 -37.17
N PHE A 429 8.24 21.75 -35.85
CA PHE A 429 8.89 20.59 -35.26
C PHE A 429 8.18 19.27 -35.63
N VAL A 430 6.85 19.22 -35.47
CA VAL A 430 6.04 18.04 -35.81
C VAL A 430 6.14 17.70 -37.29
N ASP A 431 6.09 18.71 -38.18
CA ASP A 431 6.30 18.58 -39.62
C ASP A 431 7.66 17.94 -39.92
N ARG A 432 8.71 18.45 -39.28
CA ARG A 432 10.08 17.97 -39.49
C ARG A 432 10.28 16.54 -39.02
N VAL A 433 9.71 16.17 -37.87
CA VAL A 433 9.96 14.89 -37.20
C VAL A 433 9.09 13.76 -37.75
N TYR A 434 7.80 14.01 -37.99
CA TYR A 434 6.87 12.95 -38.37
C TYR A 434 6.86 12.73 -39.90
N ARG A 435 7.59 11.70 -40.35
CA ARG A 435 7.81 11.38 -41.78
C ARG A 435 7.19 10.05 -42.22
N GLU A 436 6.29 9.49 -41.43
CA GLU A 436 5.65 8.21 -41.71
C GLU A 436 4.54 8.33 -42.76
N ALA A 437 4.13 7.21 -43.36
CA ALA A 437 3.21 7.20 -44.50
C ALA A 437 1.81 7.75 -44.19
N ASP A 438 1.37 7.68 -42.94
CA ASP A 438 0.07 8.18 -42.45
C ASP A 438 0.11 9.65 -42.00
N ARG A 439 1.20 10.38 -42.26
CA ARG A 439 1.43 11.77 -41.83
C ARG A 439 0.25 12.72 -42.05
N LEU A 440 -0.37 12.71 -43.23
CA LEU A 440 -1.51 13.61 -43.52
C LEU A 440 -2.72 13.28 -42.64
N VAL A 441 -2.99 12.00 -42.42
CA VAL A 441 -4.07 11.53 -41.54
C VAL A 441 -3.77 11.91 -40.09
N PHE A 442 -2.52 11.74 -39.66
CA PHE A 442 -2.06 12.14 -38.34
C PHE A 442 -2.21 13.65 -38.12
N PHE A 443 -1.73 14.50 -39.04
CA PHE A 443 -1.81 15.96 -38.89
C PHE A 443 -3.25 16.47 -38.86
N TYR A 444 -4.11 15.90 -39.71
CA TYR A 444 -5.53 16.21 -39.69
C TYR A 444 -6.14 15.91 -38.31
N ARG A 445 -5.92 14.71 -37.77
CA ARG A 445 -6.43 14.30 -36.45
C ARG A 445 -5.82 15.11 -35.31
N LEU A 446 -4.54 15.43 -35.39
CA LEU A 446 -3.84 16.28 -34.43
C LEU A 446 -4.43 17.70 -34.39
N SER A 447 -4.73 18.30 -35.55
CA SER A 447 -5.36 19.62 -35.61
C SER A 447 -6.77 19.62 -35.01
N MET A 448 -7.58 18.59 -35.31
CA MET A 448 -8.90 18.42 -34.69
C MET A 448 -8.80 18.28 -33.17
N TYR A 449 -7.79 17.55 -32.70
CA TYR A 449 -7.54 17.36 -31.28
C TYR A 449 -7.23 18.69 -30.57
N LEU A 450 -6.32 19.50 -31.14
CA LEU A 450 -5.95 20.77 -30.53
C LEU A 450 -7.14 21.72 -30.40
N ARG A 451 -8.02 21.75 -31.41
CA ARG A 451 -9.27 22.51 -31.36
C ARG A 451 -10.25 21.97 -30.33
N ALA A 452 -10.51 20.67 -30.35
CA ALA A 452 -11.44 20.03 -29.40
C ALA A 452 -10.99 20.18 -27.94
N GLY A 453 -9.68 20.22 -27.70
CA GLY A 453 -9.10 20.45 -26.39
C GLY A 453 -8.99 21.93 -25.96
N GLY A 454 -9.38 22.88 -26.80
CA GLY A 454 -9.24 24.31 -26.51
C GLY A 454 -7.78 24.80 -26.45
N PHE A 455 -6.87 24.10 -27.12
CA PHE A 455 -5.48 24.52 -27.27
C PHE A 455 -5.32 25.51 -28.42
N SER A 456 -6.13 25.39 -29.47
CA SER A 456 -6.11 26.22 -30.68
C SER A 456 -7.52 26.60 -31.11
N ASP A 457 -7.67 27.72 -31.80
CA ASP A 457 -8.92 28.17 -32.41
C ASP A 457 -9.31 27.39 -33.70
#